data_AF-A0A376U750-F1
#
_entry.id   AF-A0A376U750-F1
#
_cell.length_a   1.000
_cell.length_b   1.000
_cell.length_c   1.000
_cell.angle_alpha   90.00
_cell.angle_beta   90.00
_cell.angle_gamma   90.00
#
_symmetry.space_group_name_H-M   'P 1'
#
loop_
_entity.id
_entity.type
_entity.pdbx_description
1 polymer ?
#
loop_
_entity_poly.entity_id
_entity_poly.type
_entity_poly.pdbx_seq_one_letter_code
_entity_poly.pdbx_strand_id
1 'polypeptide(L)'
;MSPFWRLISKIVTTPVLWLRAALIDVVLRNMFVATATGPMLRLLAWAVHIEPKPASAAAGVLRFFKLNAADVVVVPAGTLVQTERINGVVYVLAVNEDVTLPAGV
;
A
#
# COMPACT_ATOMS: atom_id res chain seq x y z
N MET A 1 14.81 -49.67 2.21
CA MET A 1 14.49 -49.01 3.51
C MET A 1 13.24 -49.63 4.11
N SER A 2 13.21 -49.86 5.43
CA SER A 2 12.04 -50.47 6.10
C SER A 2 10.86 -49.47 6.21
N PRO A 3 9.60 -49.95 6.26
CA PRO A 3 8.42 -49.11 6.45
C PRO A 3 8.49 -48.25 7.72
N PHE A 4 9.02 -48.80 8.82
CA PHE A 4 9.24 -48.08 10.07
C PHE A 4 10.16 -46.88 9.86
N TRP A 5 11.31 -47.07 9.21
CA TRP A 5 12.27 -45.98 9.01
C TRP A 5 11.70 -44.87 8.10
N ARG A 6 10.93 -45.22 7.07
CA ARG A 6 10.24 -44.21 6.24
C ARG A 6 9.26 -43.36 7.05
N LEU A 7 8.50 -43.99 7.96
CA LEU A 7 7.56 -43.28 8.82
C LEU A 7 8.30 -42.31 9.74
N ILE A 8 9.33 -42.79 10.44
CA ILE A 8 10.14 -41.96 11.35
C ILE A 8 10.77 -40.78 10.60
N SER A 9 11.35 -41.00 9.42
CA SER A 9 11.91 -39.90 8.61
C SER A 9 10.85 -38.86 8.23
N LYS A 10 9.61 -39.27 7.94
CA LYS A 10 8.55 -38.33 7.59
C LYS A 10 8.04 -37.53 8.79
N ILE A 11 7.84 -38.16 9.95
CA ILE A 11 7.27 -37.49 11.12
C ILE A 11 8.31 -36.71 11.94
N VAL A 12 9.58 -37.07 11.86
CA VAL A 12 10.66 -36.40 12.62
C VAL A 12 11.49 -35.48 11.72
N THR A 13 12.01 -35.99 10.60
CA THR A 13 12.97 -35.23 9.79
C THR A 13 12.29 -34.09 9.03
N THR A 14 11.09 -34.31 8.47
CA THR A 14 10.40 -33.26 7.70
C THR A 14 10.07 -32.03 8.56
N PRO A 15 9.49 -32.14 9.77
CA PRO A 15 9.25 -30.97 10.61
C PRO A 15 10.53 -30.25 11.04
N VAL A 16 11.61 -30.99 11.36
CA VAL A 16 12.88 -30.37 11.76
C VAL A 16 13.51 -29.59 10.61
N LEU A 17 13.50 -30.14 9.39
CA LEU A 17 14.01 -29.43 8.21
C LEU A 17 13.16 -28.21 7.86
N TRP A 18 11.83 -28.31 8.01
CA TRP A 18 10.94 -27.17 7.85
C TRP A 18 11.24 -26.08 8.89
N LEU A 19 11.40 -26.44 10.16
CA LEU A 19 11.71 -25.48 11.22
C LEU A 19 13.06 -24.80 10.97
N ARG A 20 14.08 -25.58 10.58
CA ARG A 20 15.38 -25.03 10.19
C ARG A 20 15.25 -24.01 9.04
N ALA A 21 14.48 -24.34 8.00
CA ALA A 21 14.24 -23.42 6.89
C ALA A 21 13.51 -22.15 7.39
N ALA A 22 12.48 -22.28 8.22
CA ALA A 22 11.78 -21.13 8.80
C ALA A 22 12.71 -20.23 9.63
N LEU A 23 13.61 -20.81 10.43
CA LEU A 23 14.60 -20.02 11.18
C LEU A 23 15.54 -19.24 10.26
N ILE A 24 15.96 -19.84 9.13
CA ILE A 24 16.87 -19.17 8.18
C ILE A 24 16.13 -18.12 7.36
N ASP A 25 15.02 -18.51 6.72
CA ASP A 25 14.36 -17.70 5.72
C ASP A 25 13.44 -16.63 6.31
N VAL A 26 12.94 -16.86 7.53
CA VAL A 26 12.05 -15.91 8.23
C VAL A 26 12.81 -15.22 9.36
N VAL A 27 13.35 -15.96 10.34
CA VAL A 27 13.92 -15.32 11.53
C VAL A 27 15.21 -14.58 11.21
N LEU A 28 16.25 -15.27 10.72
CA LEU A 28 17.55 -14.65 10.43
C LEU A 28 17.43 -13.54 9.38
N ARG A 29 16.64 -13.74 8.33
CA ARG A 29 16.36 -12.70 7.32
C ARG A 29 15.79 -11.42 7.95
N ASN A 30 14.93 -11.55 8.95
CA ASN A 30 14.31 -10.38 9.58
C ASN A 30 15.10 -9.80 10.76
N MET A 31 16.26 -10.37 11.12
CA MET A 31 17.14 -9.81 12.17
C MET A 31 17.94 -8.58 11.70
N PHE A 32 18.15 -8.43 10.40
CA PHE A 32 18.94 -7.33 9.84
C PHE A 32 18.05 -6.37 9.06
N VAL A 33 18.22 -5.07 9.29
CA VAL A 33 17.42 -4.00 8.65
C VAL A 33 17.42 -4.10 7.12
N ALA A 34 18.57 -4.44 6.53
CA ALA A 34 18.73 -4.54 5.08
C ALA A 34 17.89 -5.64 4.42
N THR A 35 17.48 -6.66 5.18
CA THR A 35 16.78 -7.85 4.65
C THR A 35 15.40 -8.05 5.27
N ALA A 36 15.09 -7.35 6.36
CA ALA A 36 13.80 -7.41 7.02
C ALA A 36 12.69 -6.84 6.13
N THR A 37 11.49 -7.40 6.27
CA THR A 37 10.31 -6.95 5.52
C THR A 37 9.08 -6.87 6.44
N GLY A 38 8.02 -6.21 5.95
CA GLY A 38 6.73 -6.20 6.63
C GLY A 38 6.78 -5.67 8.06
N PRO A 39 6.13 -6.34 9.03
CA PRO A 39 6.07 -5.87 10.42
C PRO A 39 7.43 -5.79 11.13
N MET A 40 8.35 -6.73 10.91
CA MET A 40 9.64 -6.71 11.60
C MET A 40 10.50 -5.52 11.15
N LEU A 41 10.45 -5.16 9.86
CA LEU A 41 11.14 -3.95 9.37
C LEU A 41 10.60 -2.69 10.06
N ARG A 42 9.29 -2.60 10.32
CA ARG A 42 8.69 -1.48 11.05
C ARG A 42 9.16 -1.43 12.50
N LEU A 43 9.31 -2.58 13.16
CA LEU A 43 9.84 -2.67 14.52
C LEU A 43 11.30 -2.21 14.58
N LEU A 44 12.13 -2.63 13.62
CA LEU A 44 13.51 -2.19 13.53
C LEU A 44 13.64 -0.69 13.24
N ALA A 45 12.79 -0.14 12.36
CA ALA A 45 12.73 1.31 12.11
C ALA A 45 12.32 2.09 13.39
N TRP A 46 11.35 1.58 14.13
CA TRP A 46 10.94 2.15 15.41
C TRP A 46 12.08 2.18 16.43
N ALA A 47 12.87 1.10 16.52
CA ALA A 47 14.03 1.01 17.43
C ALA A 47 15.11 2.06 17.16
N VAL A 48 15.16 2.63 15.95
CA VAL A 48 16.07 3.72 15.57
C VAL A 48 15.36 5.07 15.38
N HIS A 49 14.18 5.23 15.98
CA HIS A 49 13.37 6.46 15.93
C HIS A 49 13.03 6.94 14.50
N ILE A 50 12.88 6.00 13.56
CA ILE A 50 12.42 6.29 12.20
C ILE A 50 10.91 6.00 12.14
N GLU A 51 10.14 7.04 11.81
CA GLU A 51 8.73 6.90 11.48
C GLU A 51 8.57 6.56 9.98
N PRO A 52 7.91 5.44 9.62
CA PRO A 52 7.66 5.12 8.23
C PRO A 52 6.82 6.22 7.56
N LYS A 53 7.18 6.59 6.32
CA LYS A 53 6.39 7.54 5.54
C LYS A 53 4.94 7.04 5.44
N PRO A 54 3.94 7.84 5.90
CA PRO A 54 2.55 7.43 5.81
C PRO A 54 2.10 7.33 4.35
N ALA A 55 1.03 6.56 4.13
CA ALA A 55 0.37 6.56 2.83
C ALA A 55 -0.09 7.99 2.51
N SER A 56 0.16 8.43 1.28
CA SER A 56 -0.29 9.73 0.78
C SER A 56 -1.25 9.50 -0.37
N ALA A 57 -2.34 10.26 -0.39
CA ALA A 57 -3.30 10.20 -1.49
C ALA A 57 -2.63 10.72 -2.78
N ALA A 58 -3.08 10.20 -3.93
CA ALA A 58 -2.72 10.78 -5.21
C ALA A 58 -3.31 12.19 -5.30
N ALA A 59 -2.47 13.16 -5.69
CA ALA A 59 -2.87 14.54 -5.89
C ALA A 59 -2.54 14.97 -7.32
N GLY A 60 -3.38 15.85 -7.89
CA GLY A 60 -3.23 16.36 -9.23
C GLY A 60 -4.05 17.63 -9.44
N VAL A 61 -3.89 18.26 -10.60
CA VAL A 61 -4.62 19.46 -10.98
C VAL A 61 -5.66 19.10 -12.04
N LEU A 62 -6.91 19.53 -11.82
CA LEU A 62 -8.00 19.39 -12.78
C LEU A 62 -8.41 20.76 -13.30
N ARG A 63 -8.82 20.81 -14.57
CA ARG A 63 -9.40 22.01 -15.17
C ARG A 63 -10.89 21.78 -15.41
N PHE A 64 -11.71 22.64 -14.83
CA PHE A 64 -13.14 22.69 -15.09
C PHE A 64 -13.44 23.67 -16.22
N PHE A 65 -14.45 23.35 -17.02
CA PHE A 65 -15.00 24.23 -18.04
C PHE A 65 -16.48 24.44 -17.74
N LYS A 66 -16.93 25.70 -17.74
CA LYS A 66 -18.34 26.06 -17.65
C LYS A 66 -18.89 26.31 -19.06
N LEU A 67 -20.16 25.99 -19.27
CA LEU A 67 -20.81 26.14 -20.57
C LEU A 67 -21.11 27.59 -20.92
N ASN A 68 -21.49 28.41 -19.93
CA ASN A 68 -21.80 29.82 -20.11
C ASN A 68 -20.75 30.69 -19.42
N ALA A 69 -20.05 31.52 -20.19
CA ALA A 69 -19.01 32.40 -19.68
C ALA A 69 -19.54 33.46 -18.71
N ALA A 70 -20.81 33.87 -18.81
CA ALA A 70 -21.39 34.90 -17.95
C ALA A 70 -21.64 34.42 -16.49
N ASP A 71 -21.74 33.11 -16.27
CA ASP A 71 -22.12 32.57 -14.97
C ASP A 71 -20.93 32.47 -14.02
N VAL A 72 -21.12 32.82 -12.76
CA VAL A 72 -20.17 32.53 -11.68
C VAL A 72 -20.47 31.12 -11.17
N VAL A 73 -19.50 30.21 -11.24
CA VAL A 73 -19.67 28.82 -10.80
C VAL A 73 -18.68 28.52 -9.68
N VAL A 74 -19.16 27.96 -8.57
CA VAL A 74 -18.32 27.52 -7.46
C VAL A 74 -18.27 25.99 -7.46
N VAL A 75 -17.05 25.44 -7.47
CA VAL A 75 -16.79 24.02 -7.25
C VAL A 75 -16.31 23.88 -5.80
N PRO A 76 -17.16 23.36 -4.89
CA PRO A 76 -16.78 23.26 -3.48
C PRO A 76 -15.74 22.16 -3.24
N ALA A 77 -14.96 22.33 -2.17
CA ALA A 77 -14.12 21.28 -1.60
C ALA A 77 -14.97 20.03 -1.30
N GLY A 78 -14.41 18.86 -1.54
CA GLY A 78 -15.12 17.58 -1.41
C GLY A 78 -15.88 17.16 -2.65
N THR A 79 -15.96 17.98 -3.71
CA THR A 79 -16.53 17.56 -5.00
C THR A 79 -15.78 16.33 -5.51
N LEU A 80 -16.52 15.23 -5.75
CA LEU A 80 -15.93 13.97 -6.17
C LEU A 80 -15.78 13.92 -7.69
N VAL A 81 -14.56 13.61 -8.14
CA VAL A 81 -14.21 13.38 -9.54
C VAL A 81 -13.77 11.94 -9.69
N GLN A 82 -14.44 11.22 -10.58
CA GLN A 82 -14.13 9.82 -10.86
C GLN A 82 -13.44 9.67 -12.20
N THR A 83 -12.50 8.75 -12.29
CA THR A 83 -11.92 8.32 -13.56
C THR A 83 -12.84 7.32 -14.23
N GLU A 84 -12.67 7.14 -15.54
CA GLU A 84 -13.13 5.90 -16.17
C GLU A 84 -12.33 4.71 -15.59
N ARG A 85 -12.78 3.48 -15.86
CA ARG A 85 -12.08 2.27 -15.41
C ARG A 85 -10.65 2.23 -15.96
N ILE A 86 -9.66 2.31 -15.08
CA ILE A 86 -8.26 2.03 -15.38
C ILE A 86 -7.99 0.61 -14.90
N ASN A 87 -7.71 -0.31 -15.82
CA ASN A 87 -7.53 -1.75 -15.52
C ASN A 87 -8.70 -2.36 -14.73
N GLY A 88 -9.93 -1.92 -15.02
CA GLY A 88 -11.14 -2.41 -14.34
C GLY A 88 -11.44 -1.75 -12.98
N VAL A 89 -10.59 -0.84 -12.49
CA VAL A 89 -10.80 -0.10 -11.23
C VAL A 89 -11.21 1.33 -11.52
N VAL A 90 -12.26 1.80 -10.84
CA VAL A 90 -12.68 3.22 -10.84
C VAL A 90 -12.02 3.91 -9.65
N TYR A 91 -11.27 4.97 -9.92
CA TYR A 91 -10.66 5.79 -8.88
C TYR A 91 -11.49 7.05 -8.67
N VAL A 92 -11.56 7.49 -7.42
CA VAL A 92 -12.28 8.70 -7.02
C VAL A 92 -11.34 9.61 -6.27
N LEU A 93 -11.30 10.88 -6.65
CA LEU A 93 -10.58 11.94 -5.96
C LEU A 93 -11.57 13.02 -5.52
N ALA A 94 -11.24 13.73 -4.45
CA ALA A 94 -12.00 14.88 -3.99
C ALA A 94 -11.24 16.17 -4.34
N VAL A 95 -11.96 17.21 -4.71
CA VAL A 95 -11.41 18.56 -4.81
C VAL A 95 -11.01 19.04 -3.41
N ASN A 96 -9.80 19.57 -3.26
CA ASN A 96 -9.24 19.88 -1.93
C ASN A 96 -9.72 21.21 -1.34
N GLU A 97 -10.10 22.18 -2.18
CA GLU A 97 -10.47 23.54 -1.78
C GLU A 97 -11.57 24.10 -2.68
N ASP A 98 -12.29 25.11 -2.20
CA ASP A 98 -13.33 25.77 -2.98
C ASP A 98 -12.70 26.55 -4.16
N VAL A 99 -13.15 26.26 -5.38
CA VAL A 99 -12.68 26.93 -6.60
C VAL A 99 -13.82 27.70 -7.25
N THR A 100 -13.68 29.02 -7.36
CA THR A 100 -14.64 29.87 -8.06
C THR A 100 -14.18 30.13 -9.49
N LEU A 101 -15.02 29.79 -10.47
CA LEU A 101 -14.89 30.21 -11.86
C LEU A 101 -15.64 31.54 -12.04
N PRO A 102 -14.95 32.69 -12.18
CA PRO A 102 -15.58 34.00 -12.27
C PRO A 102 -16.26 34.22 -13.63
N ALA A 103 -17.20 35.16 -13.71
CA ALA A 103 -17.81 35.57 -14.96
C ALA A 103 -16.76 36.15 -15.94
N GLY A 104 -16.91 35.85 -17.23
CA GLY A 104 -16.05 36.37 -18.30
C GLY A 104 -14.74 35.61 -18.56
N VAL A 105 -14.53 34.47 -17.91
CA VAL A 105 -13.37 33.57 -18.10
C VAL A 105 -13.83 32.18 -18.51
#